data_AF-A0A8S2V752-F1
#
_entry.id   AF-A0A8S2V752-F1
#
_cell.length_a   1.000
_cell.length_b   1.000
_cell.length_c   1.000
_cell.angle_alpha   90.00
_cell.angle_beta   90.00
_cell.angle_gamma   90.00
#
_symmetry.space_group_name_H-M   'P 1'
#
loop_
_entity.id
_entity.type
_entity.pdbx_description
1 polymer ?
#
loop_
_entity_poly.entity_id
_entity_poly.type
_entity_poly.pdbx_seq_one_letter_code
_entity_poly.pdbx_strand_id
1 'polypeptide(L)'
;MPKIELKSSKTTNKKAPVFWHALFLAFKGKLIAGGLMKFILSVLQLTGPMILKKLLNFIHNPSQPVWLGIFYACLLGLVVFIQTLFVQAYFYRQFLVGLRFRSAVTGMIYRKSLKLSNSSKQTSTTGEIVNLMAIDAQRFQELTSHIHILWSSPMQIVIAVLLLYNLMGYSILPGVVLLLCMIPINIFIQRIQKKLMTKQMHLKDQRIKTMNEILNGVKVLKLYAWEPAFILRISDIRGKELLCIRQKAIVSAISTLVGTFTPIL
;
A
#
# COMPACT_ATOMS: atom_id res chain seq x y z
N MET A 1 22.93 -9.33 -20.10
CA MET A 1 23.13 -8.94 -18.68
C MET A 1 24.07 -7.73 -18.64
N PRO A 2 23.66 -6.54 -18.16
CA PRO A 2 24.59 -5.44 -18.01
C PRO A 2 25.37 -5.60 -16.70
N LYS A 3 26.69 -5.74 -16.83
CA LYS A 3 27.67 -5.79 -15.74
C LYS A 3 27.61 -4.48 -14.95
N ILE A 4 27.30 -4.58 -13.65
CA ILE A 4 27.60 -3.53 -12.68
C ILE A 4 29.08 -3.73 -12.29
N GLU A 5 29.99 -3.35 -13.18
CA GLU A 5 31.41 -3.20 -12.83
C GLU A 5 31.55 -1.83 -12.15
N LEU A 6 31.78 -1.88 -10.84
CA LEU A 6 32.18 -0.72 -10.05
C LEU A 6 33.54 -0.24 -10.57
N LYS A 7 33.51 0.83 -11.37
CA LYS A 7 34.70 1.53 -11.85
C LYS A 7 35.51 1.99 -10.62
N SER A 8 36.67 1.36 -10.42
CA SER A 8 37.67 1.75 -9.43
C SER A 8 38.14 3.17 -9.76
N SER A 9 37.60 4.17 -9.05
CA SER A 9 38.08 5.54 -9.10
C SER A 9 38.70 5.89 -7.74
N LYS A 10 40.01 6.15 -7.80
CA LYS A 10 40.87 6.89 -6.88
C LYS A 10 40.25 7.30 -5.53
N THR A 11 40.89 6.79 -4.50
CA THR A 11 40.89 7.22 -3.09
C THR A 11 40.69 8.72 -2.92
N THR A 12 39.44 9.11 -2.64
CA THR A 12 39.12 10.32 -1.89
C THR A 12 38.22 9.89 -0.75
N ASN A 13 38.51 10.40 0.46
CA ASN A 13 37.89 10.05 1.73
C ASN A 13 36.42 10.52 1.79
N LYS A 14 35.57 9.99 0.90
CA LYS A 14 34.12 10.22 0.88
C LYS A 14 33.49 9.11 1.70
N LYS A 15 32.83 9.48 2.81
CA LYS A 15 31.97 8.60 3.62
C LYS A 15 31.19 7.68 2.67
N ALA A 16 31.27 6.36 2.90
CA ALA A 16 30.60 5.39 2.05
C ALA A 16 29.15 5.84 1.78
N PRO A 17 28.68 5.84 0.52
CA PRO A 17 27.36 6.34 0.21
C PRO A 17 26.34 5.54 1.01
N VAL A 18 25.46 6.26 1.71
CA VAL A 18 24.34 5.67 2.44
C VAL A 18 23.60 4.74 1.47
N PHE A 19 23.28 3.51 1.90
CA PHE A 19 22.64 2.47 1.07
C PHE A 19 21.56 3.00 0.13
N TRP A 20 20.69 3.86 0.66
CA TRP A 20 19.61 4.52 -0.07
C TRP A 20 20.06 5.41 -1.22
N HIS A 21 21.16 6.14 -1.03
CA HIS A 21 21.70 7.01 -2.07
C HIS A 21 22.25 6.21 -3.24
N ALA A 22 23.01 5.14 -2.97
CA ALA A 22 23.54 4.25 -4.01
C ALA A 22 22.43 3.55 -4.79
N LEU A 23 21.39 3.11 -4.08
CA LEU A 23 20.22 2.47 -4.66
C LEU A 23 19.40 3.44 -5.52
N PHE A 24 19.18 4.67 -5.03
CA PHE A 24 18.52 5.71 -5.81
C PHE A 24 19.32 6.06 -7.07
N LEU A 25 20.64 6.26 -6.97
CA LEU A 25 21.51 6.52 -8.12
C LEU A 25 21.45 5.42 -9.18
N ALA A 26 21.36 4.15 -8.77
CA ALA A 26 21.29 3.01 -9.68
C ALA A 26 19.96 2.90 -10.43
N PHE A 27 18.85 3.31 -9.81
CA PHE A 27 17.51 3.14 -10.38
C PHE A 27 16.82 4.44 -10.82
N LYS A 28 17.41 5.62 -10.57
CA LYS A 28 16.81 6.94 -10.85
C LYS A 28 16.24 7.07 -12.25
N GLY A 29 16.94 6.62 -13.29
CA GLY A 29 16.45 6.74 -14.67
C GLY A 29 15.15 5.97 -14.91
N LYS A 30 15.02 4.79 -14.31
CA LYS A 30 13.82 3.94 -14.42
C LYS A 30 12.66 4.49 -13.57
N LEU A 31 12.98 5.05 -12.40
CA LEU A 31 11.99 5.71 -11.54
C LEU A 31 11.46 7.00 -12.19
N ILE A 32 12.32 7.82 -12.79
CA ILE A 32 11.89 9.06 -13.48
C ILE A 32 11.01 8.70 -14.69
N ALA A 33 11.42 7.73 -15.51
CA ALA A 33 10.60 7.25 -16.62
C ALA A 33 9.23 6.72 -16.15
N GLY A 34 9.22 6.01 -15.01
CA GLY A 34 8.00 5.60 -14.32
C GLY A 34 7.09 6.75 -13.92
N GLY A 35 7.68 7.78 -13.31
CA GLY A 35 6.98 8.99 -12.90
C GLY A 35 6.35 9.73 -14.08
N LEU A 36 7.09 9.88 -15.18
CA LEU A 36 6.58 10.50 -16.41
C LEU A 36 5.41 9.71 -17.01
N MET A 37 5.50 8.37 -17.05
CA MET A 37 4.37 7.53 -17.48
C MET A 37 3.16 7.67 -16.57
N LYS A 38 3.37 7.74 -15.25
CA LYS A 38 2.28 7.95 -14.29
C LYS A 38 1.63 9.33 -14.46
N PHE A 39 2.42 10.36 -14.76
CA PHE A 39 1.91 11.70 -15.06
C PHE A 39 1.00 11.69 -16.29
N ILE A 40 1.45 11.11 -17.40
CA ILE A 40 0.65 10.97 -18.63
C ILE A 40 -0.65 10.22 -18.34
N LEU A 41 -0.57 9.13 -17.57
CA LEU A 41 -1.73 8.37 -17.13
C LEU A 41 -2.74 9.20 -16.34
N SER A 42 -2.26 10.02 -15.40
CA SER A 42 -3.13 10.93 -14.64
C SER A 42 -3.83 11.94 -15.54
N VAL A 43 -3.14 12.48 -16.55
CA VAL A 43 -3.75 13.39 -17.53
C VAL A 43 -4.83 12.68 -18.34
N LEU A 44 -4.54 11.49 -18.89
CA LEU A 44 -5.52 10.68 -19.65
C LEU A 44 -6.77 10.36 -18.83
N GLN A 45 -6.60 10.03 -17.55
CA GLN A 45 -7.71 9.73 -16.64
C GLN A 45 -8.62 10.94 -16.41
N LEU A 46 -8.08 12.15 -16.44
CA LEU A 46 -8.84 13.40 -16.27
C LEU A 46 -9.55 13.85 -17.57
N THR A 47 -9.14 13.32 -18.73
CA THR A 47 -9.78 13.63 -20.03
C THR A 47 -11.17 13.02 -20.16
N GLY A 48 -11.43 11.86 -19.54
CA GLY A 48 -12.72 11.17 -19.60
C GLY A 48 -13.91 12.05 -19.19
N PRO A 49 -13.90 12.67 -17.98
CA PRO A 49 -14.94 13.60 -17.54
C PRO A 49 -15.14 14.80 -18.48
N MET A 50 -14.08 15.30 -19.13
CA MET A 50 -14.20 16.42 -20.08
C MET A 50 -14.97 16.01 -21.35
N ILE A 51 -14.71 14.82 -21.88
CA ILE A 51 -15.43 14.28 -23.04
C ILE A 51 -16.89 14.01 -22.65
N LEU A 52 -17.12 13.44 -21.46
CA LEU A 52 -18.47 13.22 -20.95
C LEU A 52 -19.26 14.53 -20.82
N LYS A 53 -18.64 15.63 -20.37
CA LYS A 53 -19.25 16.95 -20.36
C LYS A 53 -19.68 17.41 -21.76
N LYS A 54 -18.84 17.19 -22.77
CA LYS A 54 -19.18 17.53 -24.17
C LYS A 54 -20.34 16.68 -24.71
N LEU A 55 -20.37 15.40 -24.35
CA LEU A 55 -21.46 14.49 -24.69
C LEU A 55 -22.78 14.90 -24.01
N LEU A 56 -22.75 15.28 -22.73
CA LEU A 56 -23.92 15.80 -22.01
C LEU A 56 -24.44 17.10 -22.64
N ASN A 57 -23.54 18.00 -23.02
CA ASN A 57 -23.93 19.24 -23.71
C ASN A 57 -24.54 18.99 -25.10
N PHE A 58 -24.12 17.92 -25.79
CA PHE A 58 -24.76 17.48 -27.04
C PHE A 58 -26.19 17.00 -26.79
N ILE A 59 -26.42 16.17 -25.77
CA ILE A 59 -27.75 15.67 -25.40
C ILE A 59 -28.70 16.82 -25.03
N HIS A 60 -28.19 17.87 -24.36
CA HIS A 60 -29.00 19.01 -23.95
C HIS A 60 -29.41 19.93 -25.11
N ASN A 61 -28.67 19.95 -26.23
CA ASN A 61 -28.93 20.84 -27.36
C ASN A 61 -29.47 20.06 -28.57
N PRO A 62 -30.79 20.04 -28.80
CA PRO A 62 -31.40 19.24 -29.88
C PRO A 62 -31.05 19.72 -31.30
N SER A 63 -30.44 20.90 -31.44
CA SER A 63 -30.03 21.47 -32.73
C SER A 63 -28.67 20.96 -33.23
N GLN A 64 -27.97 20.11 -32.49
CA GLN A 64 -26.64 19.61 -32.88
C GLN A 64 -26.73 18.37 -33.77
N PRO A 65 -25.79 18.21 -34.73
CA PRO A 65 -25.83 17.09 -35.65
C PRO A 65 -25.43 15.77 -34.97
N VAL A 66 -26.16 14.68 -35.28
CA VAL A 66 -26.01 13.36 -34.64
C VAL A 66 -24.59 12.79 -34.71
N TRP A 67 -23.86 13.05 -35.80
CA TRP A 67 -22.48 12.57 -35.97
C TRP A 67 -21.54 13.06 -34.86
N LEU A 68 -21.81 14.23 -34.27
CA LEU A 68 -20.99 14.82 -33.21
C LEU A 68 -21.14 14.06 -31.89
N GLY A 69 -22.35 13.58 -31.58
CA GLY A 69 -22.60 12.68 -30.46
C GLY A 69 -21.92 11.32 -30.62
N ILE A 70 -22.02 10.72 -31.82
CA ILE A 70 -21.33 9.47 -32.15
C ILE A 70 -19.82 9.65 -32.04
N PHE A 71 -19.28 10.76 -32.55
CA PHE A 71 -17.85 11.09 -32.44
C PHE A 71 -17.39 11.16 -30.98
N TYR A 72 -18.10 11.87 -30.09
CA TYR A 72 -17.73 11.94 -28.67
C TYR A 72 -17.84 10.59 -27.96
N ALA A 73 -18.83 9.76 -28.29
CA ALA A 73 -18.96 8.41 -27.74
C ALA A 73 -17.80 7.49 -28.18
N CYS A 74 -17.46 7.48 -29.47
CA CYS A 74 -16.32 6.73 -29.99
C CYS A 74 -14.99 7.24 -29.40
N LEU A 75 -14.83 8.56 -29.29
CA LEU A 75 -13.65 9.17 -28.70
C LEU A 75 -13.49 8.78 -27.22
N LEU A 76 -14.59 8.76 -26.45
CA LEU A 76 -14.57 8.31 -25.06
C LEU A 76 -14.10 6.84 -24.96
N GLY A 77 -14.67 5.96 -25.78
CA GLY A 77 -14.26 4.56 -25.84
C GLY A 77 -12.78 4.38 -26.19
N LEU A 78 -12.30 5.13 -27.19
CA LEU A 78 -10.91 5.12 -27.60
C LEU A 78 -9.96 5.61 -26.49
N VAL A 79 -10.32 6.71 -25.81
CA VAL A 79 -9.52 7.25 -24.69
C VAL A 79 -9.44 6.25 -23.54
N VAL A 80 -10.56 5.62 -23.16
CA VAL A 80 -10.58 4.59 -22.10
C VAL A 80 -9.76 3.36 -22.49
N PHE A 81 -9.83 2.93 -23.76
CA PHE A 81 -9.03 1.83 -24.26
C PHE A 81 -7.53 2.14 -24.19
N ILE A 82 -7.11 3.31 -24.71
CA ILE A 82 -5.72 3.76 -24.65
C ILE A 82 -5.26 3.88 -23.19
N GLN A 83 -6.08 4.51 -22.33
CA GLN A 83 -5.78 4.64 -20.90
C GLN A 83 -5.53 3.27 -20.25
N THR A 84 -6.38 2.28 -20.53
CA THR A 84 -6.23 0.91 -20.00
C THR A 84 -4.91 0.29 -20.44
N LEU A 85 -4.54 0.41 -21.72
CA LEU A 85 -3.25 -0.08 -22.21
C LEU A 85 -2.06 0.60 -21.51
N PHE A 86 -2.12 1.91 -21.32
CA PHE A 86 -1.09 2.64 -20.59
C PHE A 86 -1.01 2.21 -19.12
N VAL A 87 -2.14 1.93 -18.47
CA VAL A 87 -2.17 1.47 -17.06
C VAL A 87 -1.45 0.13 -16.95
N GLN A 88 -1.79 -0.82 -17.83
CA GLN A 88 -1.15 -2.13 -17.84
C GLN A 88 0.33 -2.05 -18.18
N ALA A 89 0.70 -1.25 -19.19
CA ALA A 89 2.09 -1.02 -19.56
C ALA A 89 2.90 -0.37 -18.43
N TYR A 90 2.29 0.55 -17.68
CA TYR A 90 2.91 1.17 -16.50
C TYR A 90 3.14 0.14 -15.40
N PHE A 91 2.12 -0.62 -15.01
CA PHE A 91 2.23 -1.61 -13.94
C PHE A 91 3.25 -2.69 -14.29
N TYR A 92 3.23 -3.19 -15.52
CA TYR A 92 4.21 -4.17 -16.00
C TYR A 92 5.65 -3.62 -15.90
N ARG A 93 5.89 -2.40 -16.39
CA ARG A 93 7.23 -1.79 -16.29
C ARG A 93 7.66 -1.57 -14.84
N GLN A 94 6.78 -1.06 -13.99
CA GLN A 94 7.12 -0.82 -12.58
C GLN A 94 7.37 -2.12 -11.82
N PHE A 95 6.60 -3.18 -12.11
CA PHE A 95 6.83 -4.51 -11.56
C PHE A 95 8.21 -5.04 -11.92
N LEU A 96 8.64 -4.90 -13.18
CA LEU A 96 10.00 -5.26 -13.61
C LEU A 96 11.10 -4.44 -12.92
N VAL A 97 10.86 -3.15 -12.67
CA VAL A 97 11.79 -2.30 -11.91
C VAL A 97 11.87 -2.79 -10.46
N GLY A 98 10.73 -3.07 -9.83
CA GLY A 98 10.65 -3.62 -8.47
C GLY A 98 11.35 -4.98 -8.34
N LEU A 99 11.18 -5.88 -9.31
CA LEU A 99 11.89 -7.16 -9.34
C LEU A 99 13.41 -6.96 -9.38
N ARG A 100 13.90 -6.07 -10.24
CA ARG A 100 15.34 -5.76 -10.33
C ARG A 100 15.86 -5.14 -9.03
N PHE A 101 15.04 -4.31 -8.38
CA PHE A 101 15.36 -3.73 -7.08
C PHE A 101 15.51 -4.82 -6.02
N ARG A 102 14.54 -5.73 -5.92
CA ARG A 102 14.61 -6.90 -5.02
C ARG A 102 15.87 -7.73 -5.28
N SER A 103 16.14 -8.11 -6.52
CA SER A 103 17.34 -8.89 -6.87
C SER A 103 18.64 -8.18 -6.47
N ALA A 104 18.73 -6.87 -6.66
CA ALA A 104 19.90 -6.09 -6.26
C ALA A 104 20.07 -6.08 -4.73
N VAL A 105 18.98 -5.85 -3.98
CA VAL A 105 19.00 -5.85 -2.51
C VAL A 105 19.37 -7.24 -1.97
N THR A 106 18.73 -8.31 -2.45
CA THR A 106 19.07 -9.68 -2.07
C THR A 106 20.53 -10.01 -2.37
N GLY A 107 21.03 -9.65 -3.56
CA GLY A 107 22.43 -9.86 -3.94
C GLY A 107 23.43 -9.09 -3.05
N MET A 108 23.09 -7.86 -2.65
CA MET A 108 23.90 -7.07 -1.72
C MET A 108 23.92 -7.69 -0.32
N ILE A 109 22.76 -8.10 0.20
CA ILE A 109 22.64 -8.77 1.51
C ILE A 109 23.46 -10.05 1.51
N TYR A 110 23.33 -10.88 0.47
CA TYR A 110 24.08 -12.12 0.33
C TYR A 110 25.60 -11.87 0.28
N ARG A 111 26.07 -10.91 -0.50
CA ARG A 111 27.51 -10.55 -0.54
C ARG A 111 28.01 -10.04 0.82
N LYS A 112 27.17 -9.30 1.55
CA LYS A 112 27.53 -8.79 2.89
C LYS A 112 27.57 -9.91 3.92
N SER A 113 26.63 -10.86 3.87
CA SER A 113 26.58 -11.98 4.83
C SER A 113 27.83 -12.86 4.76
N LEU A 114 28.37 -13.07 3.56
CA LEU A 114 29.63 -13.80 3.34
C LEU A 114 30.86 -13.09 3.93
N LYS A 115 30.78 -11.78 4.20
CA LYS A 115 31.88 -10.95 4.72
C LYS A 115 31.66 -10.46 6.15
N LEU A 116 30.64 -10.98 6.85
CA LEU A 116 30.38 -10.62 8.26
C LEU A 116 31.47 -11.19 9.18
N SER A 117 31.95 -10.37 10.11
CA SER A 117 32.84 -10.81 11.18
C SER A 117 32.12 -11.76 12.14
N ASN A 118 32.86 -12.61 12.86
CA ASN A 118 32.28 -13.56 13.82
C ASN A 118 31.47 -12.86 14.92
N SER A 119 31.91 -11.69 15.40
CA SER A 119 31.15 -10.86 16.35
C SER A 119 29.81 -10.37 15.78
N SER A 120 29.76 -10.04 14.49
CA SER A 120 28.51 -9.61 13.83
C SER A 120 27.58 -10.79 13.52
N LYS A 121 28.14 -12.01 13.33
CA LYS A 121 27.35 -13.24 13.17
C LYS A 121 26.68 -13.68 14.47
N GLN A 122 27.24 -13.32 15.63
CA GLN A 122 26.58 -13.56 16.92
C GLN A 122 25.36 -12.67 17.13
N THR A 123 25.33 -11.47 16.53
CA THR A 123 24.22 -10.52 16.65
C THR A 123 23.16 -10.66 15.55
N SER A 124 23.46 -11.37 14.47
CA SER A 124 22.52 -11.57 13.35
C SER A 124 22.51 -13.03 12.94
N THR A 125 21.43 -13.71 13.31
CA THR A 125 21.22 -15.13 13.02
C THR A 125 21.03 -15.37 11.52
N THR A 126 21.35 -16.58 11.06
CA THR A 126 21.09 -16.99 9.68
C THR A 126 19.61 -16.81 9.30
N GLY A 127 18.69 -17.07 10.25
CA GLY A 127 17.26 -16.87 10.06
C GLY A 127 16.89 -15.41 9.80
N GLU A 128 17.45 -14.46 10.54
CA GLU A 128 17.21 -13.02 10.33
C GLU A 128 17.73 -12.54 8.97
N ILE A 129 18.90 -13.03 8.53
CA ILE A 129 19.46 -12.69 7.22
C ILE A 129 18.57 -13.24 6.10
N VAL A 130 18.09 -14.48 6.23
CA VAL A 130 17.14 -15.08 5.28
C VAL A 130 15.83 -14.31 5.25
N ASN A 131 15.32 -13.90 6.41
CA ASN A 131 14.11 -13.08 6.52
C ASN A 131 14.27 -11.72 5.81
N LEU A 132 15.43 -11.06 5.99
CA LEU A 132 15.76 -9.81 5.32
C LEU A 132 15.73 -9.96 3.79
N MET A 133 16.26 -11.08 3.27
CA MET A 133 16.26 -11.39 1.83
C MET A 133 14.89 -11.80 1.29
N ALA A 134 14.05 -12.45 2.10
CA ALA A 134 12.78 -12.99 1.68
C ALA A 134 11.62 -11.99 1.82
N ILE A 135 11.49 -11.36 3.00
CA ILE A 135 10.36 -10.49 3.35
C ILE A 135 10.70 -9.03 3.05
N ASP A 136 11.79 -8.51 3.62
CA ASP A 136 12.10 -7.08 3.50
C ASP A 136 12.46 -6.70 2.06
N ALA A 137 13.24 -7.53 1.36
CA ALA A 137 13.52 -7.33 -0.07
C ALA A 137 12.25 -7.40 -0.95
N GLN A 138 11.24 -8.19 -0.56
CA GLN A 138 9.96 -8.23 -1.27
C GLN A 138 9.15 -6.96 -1.04
N ARG A 139 9.10 -6.45 0.20
CA ARG A 139 8.44 -5.16 0.49
C ARG A 139 9.00 -4.03 -0.37
N PHE A 140 10.29 -4.05 -0.67
CA PHE A 140 10.90 -3.09 -1.58
C PHE A 140 10.40 -3.17 -3.03
N GLN A 141 10.17 -4.38 -3.54
CA GLN A 141 9.55 -4.58 -4.85
C GLN A 141 8.12 -4.01 -4.89
N GLU A 142 7.34 -4.28 -3.85
CA GLU A 142 5.96 -3.78 -3.72
C GLU A 142 5.95 -2.24 -3.63
N LEU A 143 6.79 -1.66 -2.78
CA LEU A 143 6.96 -0.21 -2.65
C LEU A 143 7.34 0.44 -3.98
N THR A 144 8.29 -0.13 -4.71
CA THR A 144 8.72 0.40 -6.02
C THR A 144 7.57 0.42 -7.02
N SER A 145 6.69 -0.58 -6.96
CA SER A 145 5.53 -0.69 -7.86
C SER A 145 4.49 0.40 -7.60
N HIS A 146 4.40 0.90 -6.37
CA HIS A 146 3.37 1.85 -5.93
C HIS A 146 3.92 3.25 -5.57
N ILE A 147 5.23 3.47 -5.66
CA ILE A 147 5.88 4.70 -5.17
C ILE A 147 5.30 5.98 -5.80
N HIS A 148 4.88 5.93 -7.07
CA HIS A 148 4.36 7.10 -7.76
C HIS A 148 2.92 7.48 -7.37
N ILE A 149 2.21 6.62 -6.64
CA ILE A 149 0.88 6.96 -6.10
C ILE A 149 0.99 8.11 -5.09
N LEU A 150 2.09 8.16 -4.32
CA LEU A 150 2.31 9.15 -3.26
C LEU A 150 2.19 10.61 -3.74
N TRP A 151 2.69 10.92 -4.94
CA TRP A 151 2.62 12.27 -5.50
C TRP A 151 1.49 12.41 -6.54
N SER A 152 1.17 11.33 -7.26
CA SER A 152 0.14 11.34 -8.31
C SER A 152 -1.27 11.52 -7.73
N SER A 153 -1.57 10.88 -6.59
CA SER A 153 -2.91 10.98 -5.97
C SER A 153 -3.23 12.40 -5.48
N PRO A 154 -2.37 13.11 -4.72
CA PRO A 154 -2.60 14.52 -4.38
C PRO A 154 -2.76 15.42 -5.60
N MET A 155 -1.92 15.23 -6.62
CA MET A 155 -2.02 15.98 -7.88
C MET A 155 -3.38 15.76 -8.55
N GLN A 156 -3.84 14.51 -8.63
CA GLN A 156 -5.12 14.16 -9.23
C GLN A 156 -6.30 14.76 -8.46
N ILE A 157 -6.26 14.75 -7.13
CA ILE A 157 -7.28 15.40 -6.28
C ILE A 157 -7.33 16.90 -6.57
N VAL A 158 -6.18 17.58 -6.60
CA VAL A 158 -6.12 19.03 -6.86
C VAL A 158 -6.70 19.36 -8.24
N ILE A 159 -6.29 18.63 -9.29
CA ILE A 159 -6.80 18.89 -10.64
C ILE A 159 -8.30 18.58 -10.73
N ALA A 160 -8.77 17.49 -10.12
CA ALA A 160 -10.19 17.15 -10.11
C ALA A 160 -11.03 18.24 -9.42
N VAL A 161 -10.57 18.77 -8.29
CA VAL A 161 -11.24 19.90 -7.60
C VAL A 161 -11.26 21.16 -8.46
N LEU A 162 -10.16 21.49 -9.14
CA LEU A 162 -10.10 22.64 -10.07
C LEU A 162 -11.07 22.47 -11.25
N LEU A 163 -11.14 21.26 -11.82
CA LEU A 163 -12.08 20.97 -12.92
C LEU A 163 -13.52 21.13 -12.45
N LEU A 164 -13.87 20.57 -11.29
CA LEU A 164 -15.21 20.69 -10.74
C LEU A 164 -15.56 22.14 -10.34
N TYR A 165 -14.60 22.91 -9.80
CA TYR A 165 -14.77 24.34 -9.57
C TYR A 165 -15.09 25.09 -10.86
N ASN A 166 -14.43 24.75 -11.97
CA ASN A 166 -14.74 25.33 -13.28
C ASN A 166 -16.11 24.89 -13.84
N LEU A 167 -16.70 23.80 -13.35
CA LEU A 167 -18.05 23.37 -13.75
C LEU A 167 -19.15 24.02 -12.91
N MET A 168 -18.94 24.14 -11.59
CA MET A 168 -20.01 24.47 -10.63
C MET A 168 -19.72 25.72 -9.77
N GLY A 169 -18.60 26.39 -9.99
CA GLY A 169 -18.16 27.53 -9.19
C GLY A 169 -17.95 27.18 -7.72
N TYR A 170 -18.30 28.12 -6.82
CA TYR A 170 -18.15 27.95 -5.37
C TYR A 170 -19.05 26.86 -4.75
N SER A 171 -19.99 26.29 -5.51
CA SER A 171 -20.88 25.21 -5.05
C SER A 171 -20.12 23.93 -4.63
N ILE A 172 -18.87 23.75 -5.07
CA ILE A 172 -18.03 22.61 -4.68
C ILE A 172 -17.47 22.69 -3.24
N LEU A 173 -17.42 23.89 -2.63
CA LEU A 173 -16.75 24.09 -1.34
C LEU A 173 -17.23 23.13 -0.23
N PRO A 174 -18.55 22.87 -0.03
CA PRO A 174 -19.00 21.91 0.97
C PRO A 174 -18.47 20.49 0.71
N GLY A 175 -18.36 20.06 -0.55
CA GLY A 175 -17.82 18.75 -0.92
C GLY A 175 -16.33 18.61 -0.61
N VAL A 176 -15.55 19.66 -0.85
CA VAL A 176 -14.11 19.68 -0.51
C VAL A 176 -13.90 19.67 1.00
N VAL A 177 -14.69 20.44 1.75
CA VAL A 177 -14.66 20.42 3.21
C VAL A 177 -15.00 19.03 3.75
N LEU A 178 -16.04 18.40 3.22
CA LEU A 178 -16.41 17.02 3.59
C LEU A 178 -15.26 16.04 3.32
N LEU A 179 -14.63 16.12 2.14
CA LEU A 179 -13.49 15.26 1.78
C LEU A 179 -12.30 15.46 2.72
N LEU A 180 -11.98 16.71 3.07
CA LEU A 180 -10.91 17.01 4.03
C LEU A 180 -11.24 16.51 5.44
N CYS A 181 -12.51 16.59 5.87
CA CYS A 181 -12.98 16.04 7.14
C CYS A 181 -12.95 14.51 7.18
N MET A 182 -13.12 13.83 6.04
CA MET A 182 -13.03 12.36 5.99
C MET A 182 -11.61 11.84 6.24
N ILE A 183 -10.56 12.62 5.93
CA ILE A 183 -9.17 12.22 6.19
C ILE A 183 -8.89 11.96 7.69
N PRO A 184 -9.12 12.90 8.63
CA PRO A 184 -8.89 12.67 10.04
C PRO A 184 -9.84 11.62 10.63
N ILE A 185 -11.08 11.52 10.14
CA ILE A 185 -12.04 10.47 10.56
C ILE A 185 -11.47 9.09 10.23
N ASN A 186 -11.01 8.87 8.99
CA ASN A 186 -10.38 7.62 8.59
C ASN A 186 -9.12 7.32 9.41
N ILE A 187 -8.26 8.31 9.65
CA ILE A 187 -7.06 8.13 10.50
C ILE A 187 -7.46 7.74 11.92
N PHE A 188 -8.49 8.36 12.49
CA PHE A 188 -8.98 8.05 13.84
C PHE A 188 -9.53 6.63 13.94
N ILE A 189 -10.38 6.21 12.99
CA ILE A 189 -10.90 4.84 12.91
C ILE A 189 -9.75 3.83 12.80
N GLN A 190 -8.77 4.10 11.92
CA GLN A 190 -7.60 3.23 11.74
C GLN A 190 -6.75 3.11 13.01
N ARG A 191 -6.60 4.20 13.79
CA ARG A 191 -5.93 4.16 15.09
C ARG A 191 -6.66 3.26 16.08
N ILE A 192 -8.00 3.33 16.13
CA ILE A 192 -8.82 2.44 16.97
C ILE A 192 -8.67 0.99 16.52
N GLN A 193 -8.77 0.71 15.23
CA GLN A 193 -8.59 -0.65 14.69
C GLN A 193 -7.22 -1.22 15.04
N LYS A 194 -6.15 -0.42 14.90
CA LYS A 194 -4.79 -0.82 15.29
C LYS A 194 -4.69 -1.15 16.78
N LYS A 195 -5.28 -0.31 17.65
CA LYS A 195 -5.30 -0.55 19.10
C LYS A 195 -6.04 -1.85 19.46
N LEU A 196 -7.21 -2.09 18.86
CA LEU A 196 -7.98 -3.32 19.06
C LEU A 196 -7.25 -4.54 18.50
N MET A 197 -6.56 -4.40 17.36
CA MET A 197 -5.73 -5.47 16.79
C MET A 197 -4.59 -5.85 17.73
N THR A 198 -3.87 -4.89 18.30
CA THR A 198 -2.80 -5.16 19.29
C THR A 198 -3.36 -5.84 20.54
N LYS A 199 -4.49 -5.36 21.07
CA LYS A 199 -5.15 -5.98 22.23
C LYS A 199 -5.60 -7.43 21.94
N GLN A 200 -6.16 -7.66 20.76
CA GLN A 200 -6.55 -9.00 20.31
C GLN A 200 -5.35 -9.94 20.24
N MET A 201 -4.23 -9.50 19.66
CA MET A 201 -3.00 -10.31 19.57
C MET A 201 -2.49 -10.67 20.96
N HIS A 202 -2.46 -9.72 21.90
CA HIS A 202 -2.02 -9.99 23.26
C HIS A 202 -2.87 -11.06 23.97
N LEU A 203 -4.21 -10.97 23.87
CA LEU A 203 -5.12 -11.97 24.47
C LEU A 203 -4.99 -13.34 23.81
N LYS A 204 -4.81 -13.37 22.49
CA LYS A 204 -4.56 -14.59 21.73
C LYS A 204 -3.26 -15.26 22.18
N ASP A 205 -2.18 -14.49 22.35
CA ASP A 205 -0.88 -15.00 22.79
C ASP A 205 -0.95 -15.55 24.22
N GLN A 206 -1.64 -14.85 25.13
CA GLN A 206 -1.90 -15.35 26.49
C GLN A 206 -2.65 -16.70 26.46
N ARG A 207 -3.73 -16.81 25.67
CA ARG A 207 -4.51 -18.03 25.55
C ARG A 207 -3.65 -19.19 25.05
N ILE A 208 -2.87 -18.97 24.00
CA ILE A 208 -1.98 -19.99 23.42
C ILE A 208 -0.90 -20.40 24.42
N LYS A 209 -0.32 -19.45 25.15
CA LYS A 209 0.67 -19.74 26.20
C LYS A 209 0.07 -20.64 27.29
N THR A 210 -1.09 -20.30 27.83
CA THR A 210 -1.77 -21.13 28.86
C THR A 210 -2.15 -22.50 28.32
N MET A 211 -2.59 -22.60 27.07
CA MET A 211 -2.87 -23.88 26.42
C MET A 211 -1.61 -24.77 26.36
N ASN A 212 -0.45 -24.20 26.01
CA ASN A 212 0.81 -24.91 25.97
C ASN A 212 1.25 -25.38 27.37
N GLU A 213 1.09 -24.56 28.41
CA GLU A 213 1.36 -24.93 29.80
C GLU A 213 0.52 -26.14 30.24
N ILE A 214 -0.78 -26.15 29.90
CA ILE A 214 -1.69 -27.26 30.20
C ILE A 214 -1.28 -28.54 29.46
N LEU A 215 -0.96 -28.46 28.17
CA LEU A 215 -0.59 -29.63 27.38
C LEU A 215 0.72 -30.26 27.86
N ASN A 216 1.71 -29.44 28.20
CA ASN A 216 2.98 -29.92 28.77
C ASN A 216 2.79 -30.52 30.17
N GLY A 217 1.85 -30.00 30.96
CA GLY A 217 1.56 -30.43 32.34
C GLY A 217 0.38 -31.40 32.51
N VAL A 218 -0.13 -32.00 31.43
CA VAL A 218 -1.45 -32.68 31.45
C VAL A 218 -1.56 -33.82 32.46
N LYS A 219 -0.49 -34.59 32.66
CA LYS A 219 -0.47 -35.70 33.63
C LYS A 219 -0.67 -35.20 35.06
N VAL A 220 -0.04 -34.08 35.42
CA VAL A 220 -0.15 -33.46 36.76
C VAL A 220 -1.56 -32.90 36.96
N LEU A 221 -2.11 -32.20 35.96
CA LEU A 221 -3.48 -31.69 36.03
C LEU A 221 -4.50 -32.81 36.30
N LYS A 222 -4.37 -33.94 35.59
CA LYS A 222 -5.25 -35.10 35.78
C LYS A 222 -5.10 -35.75 37.14
N LEU A 223 -3.87 -35.83 37.67
CA LEU A 223 -3.59 -36.41 38.98
C LEU A 223 -4.29 -35.63 40.11
N TYR A 224 -4.36 -34.30 39.99
CA TYR A 224 -4.96 -33.41 40.99
C TYR A 224 -6.41 -32.98 40.66
N ALA A 225 -7.00 -33.50 39.58
CA ALA A 225 -8.33 -33.12 39.10
C ALA A 225 -8.51 -31.59 38.90
N TRP A 226 -7.46 -30.90 38.43
CA TRP A 226 -7.44 -29.45 38.25
C TRP A 226 -8.03 -28.98 36.91
N GLU A 227 -8.53 -29.88 36.06
CA GLU A 227 -9.05 -29.55 34.74
C GLU A 227 -10.15 -28.47 34.76
N PRO A 228 -11.16 -28.52 35.67
CA PRO A 228 -12.22 -27.51 35.71
C PRO A 228 -11.68 -26.09 35.97
N ALA A 229 -10.69 -25.96 36.85
CA ALA A 229 -10.08 -24.67 37.17
C ALA A 229 -9.33 -24.07 35.96
N PHE A 230 -8.59 -24.90 35.22
CA PHE A 230 -7.90 -24.45 34.01
C PHE A 230 -8.84 -24.16 32.84
N ILE A 231 -9.94 -24.91 32.70
CA ILE A 231 -11.00 -24.62 31.72
C ILE A 231 -11.63 -23.26 32.00
N LEU A 232 -11.97 -22.96 33.26
CA LEU A 232 -12.50 -21.65 33.66
C LEU A 232 -11.51 -20.53 33.34
N ARG A 233 -10.22 -20.72 33.63
CA ARG A 233 -9.16 -19.75 33.31
C ARG A 233 -9.04 -19.48 31.80
N ILE A 234 -9.07 -20.50 30.95
CA ILE A 234 -9.05 -20.32 29.48
C ILE A 234 -10.33 -19.63 29.01
N SER A 235 -11.48 -20.01 29.58
CA SER A 235 -12.78 -19.43 29.23
C SER A 235 -12.85 -17.92 29.52
N ASP A 236 -12.29 -17.47 30.65
CA ASP A 236 -12.19 -16.03 30.97
C ASP A 236 -11.32 -15.26 29.94
N ILE A 237 -10.16 -15.81 29.58
CA ILE A 237 -9.30 -15.23 28.54
C ILE A 237 -10.06 -15.18 27.20
N ARG A 238 -10.78 -16.26 26.85
CA ARG A 238 -11.58 -16.35 25.63
C ARG A 238 -12.73 -15.34 25.62
N GLY A 239 -13.40 -15.12 26.76
CA GLY A 239 -14.44 -14.10 26.90
C GLY A 239 -13.91 -12.70 26.58
N LYS A 240 -12.76 -12.34 27.16
CA LYS A 240 -12.07 -11.07 26.86
C LYS A 240 -11.66 -10.95 25.39
N GLU A 241 -11.17 -12.04 24.79
CA GLU A 241 -10.80 -12.09 23.38
C GLU A 241 -12.02 -11.87 22.47
N LEU A 242 -13.14 -12.55 22.75
CA LEU A 242 -14.39 -12.44 21.98
C LEU A 242 -14.98 -11.02 22.05
N LEU A 243 -14.94 -10.37 23.21
CA LEU A 243 -15.35 -8.97 23.34
C LEU A 243 -14.50 -8.05 22.46
N CYS A 244 -13.18 -8.26 22.44
CA CYS A 244 -12.27 -7.50 21.59
C CYS A 244 -12.54 -7.75 20.10
N ILE A 245 -12.83 -9.00 19.71
CA ILE A 245 -13.19 -9.38 18.34
C ILE A 245 -14.50 -8.69 17.93
N ARG A 246 -15.52 -8.69 18.80
CA ARG A 246 -16.79 -8.01 18.55
C ARG A 246 -16.60 -6.51 18.35
N GLN A 247 -15.84 -5.86 19.24
CA GLN A 247 -15.52 -4.43 19.10
C GLN A 247 -14.80 -4.15 17.78
N LYS A 248 -13.83 -4.98 17.40
CA LYS A 248 -13.11 -4.86 16.12
C LYS A 248 -14.05 -5.02 14.93
N ALA A 249 -14.97 -5.98 14.97
CA ALA A 249 -15.94 -6.19 13.90
C ALA A 249 -16.87 -4.98 13.72
N ILE A 250 -17.34 -4.38 14.82
CA ILE A 250 -18.17 -3.16 14.78
C ILE A 250 -17.38 -1.99 14.18
N VAL A 251 -16.15 -1.75 14.64
CA VAL A 251 -15.30 -0.68 14.08
C VAL A 251 -14.96 -0.94 12.62
N SER A 252 -14.79 -2.20 12.22
CA SER A 252 -14.61 -2.58 10.82
C SER A 252 -15.85 -2.26 9.98
N ALA A 253 -17.05 -2.58 10.49
CA ALA A 253 -18.30 -2.25 9.79
C ALA A 253 -18.47 -0.73 9.62
N ILE A 254 -18.18 0.06 10.67
CA ILE A 254 -18.17 1.53 10.59
C ILE A 254 -17.16 2.00 9.54
N SER A 255 -15.95 1.45 9.53
CA SER A 255 -14.93 1.78 8.54
C SER A 255 -15.37 1.48 7.11
N THR A 256 -16.02 0.33 6.89
CA THR A 256 -16.56 -0.03 5.57
C THR A 256 -17.66 0.93 5.15
N LEU A 257 -18.58 1.28 6.06
CA LEU A 257 -19.64 2.25 5.78
C LEU A 257 -19.05 3.61 5.40
N VAL A 258 -18.12 4.15 6.20
CA VAL A 258 -17.43 5.41 5.90
C VAL A 258 -16.71 5.34 4.56
N GLY A 259 -16.06 4.22 4.24
CA GLY A 259 -15.40 3.99 2.96
C GLY A 259 -16.36 3.93 1.77
N THR A 260 -17.54 3.35 1.93
CA THR A 260 -18.57 3.30 0.87
C THR A 260 -19.25 4.65 0.67
N PHE A 261 -19.48 5.42 1.74
CA PHE A 261 -20.10 6.75 1.66
C PHE A 261 -19.13 7.85 1.24
N THR A 262 -17.83 7.64 1.39
CA THR A 262 -16.83 8.53 0.79
C THR A 262 -16.69 8.12 -0.67
N PRO A 263 -17.17 8.91 -1.66
CA PRO A 263 -16.94 8.56 -3.05
C PRO A 263 -15.42 8.50 -3.28
N ILE A 264 -14.93 7.31 -3.55
CA ILE A 264 -13.54 7.07 -3.92
C ILE A 264 -13.33 7.80 -5.25
N LEU A 265 -12.45 8.79 -5.23
CA LEU A 265 -12.01 9.54 -6.42
C LEU A 265 -11.48 8.59 -7.51
#